data_AF-A0A7W9BNM1-F1
#
_entry.id   AF-A0A7W9BNM1-F1
#
_cell.length_a   1.000
_cell.length_b   1.000
_cell.length_c   1.000
_cell.angle_alpha   90.00
_cell.angle_beta   90.00
_cell.angle_gamma   90.00
#
_symmetry.space_group_name_H-M   'P 1'
#
loop_
_entity.id
_entity.type
_entity.pdbx_description
1 polymer ?
#
loop_
_entity_poly.entity_id
_entity_poly.type
_entity_poly.pdbx_seq_one_letter_code
_entity_poly.pdbx_strand_id
1 'polypeptide(L)'
;MRISLISLIFIAACSSDANHIGNPLLLPVNALTSMTENAIYTQRRGQVELAVKSTFDQIIPEINSGGGPAISTAMEAAGIPLAERPARLTQLRGDIGLYDANPGALVTALMVYGSN
;
A
#
# COMPACT_ATOMS: atom_id res chain seq x y z
N MET A 1 -29.12 -42.10 17.67
CA MET A 1 -27.79 -41.47 17.58
C MET A 1 -27.82 -40.37 16.51
N ARG A 2 -28.30 -39.15 16.82
CA ARG A 2 -28.35 -37.99 15.88
C ARG A 2 -28.34 -36.61 16.58
N ILE A 3 -27.92 -36.53 17.84
CA ILE A 3 -28.04 -35.30 18.66
C ILE A 3 -26.67 -34.73 19.09
N SER A 4 -25.56 -35.30 18.61
CA SER A 4 -24.21 -34.89 19.08
C SER A 4 -23.49 -33.85 18.22
N LEU A 5 -24.16 -33.18 17.25
CA LEU A 5 -23.49 -32.26 16.32
C LEU A 5 -23.82 -30.76 16.48
N ILE A 6 -24.57 -30.36 17.53
CA ILE A 6 -25.03 -28.96 17.68
C ILE A 6 -24.21 -28.18 18.72
N SER A 7 -23.40 -28.84 19.56
CA SER A 7 -22.72 -28.18 20.69
C SER A 7 -21.39 -27.49 20.37
N LEU A 8 -20.93 -27.42 19.11
CA LEU A 8 -19.63 -26.81 18.76
C LEU A 8 -19.67 -25.33 18.35
N ILE A 9 -20.84 -24.67 18.32
CA ILE A 9 -20.97 -23.28 17.82
C ILE A 9 -20.82 -22.23 18.94
N PHE A 10 -20.85 -22.62 20.22
CA PHE A 10 -20.98 -21.65 21.33
C PHE A 10 -19.68 -21.18 22.00
N ILE A 11 -18.49 -21.50 21.47
CA ILE A 11 -17.21 -21.19 22.16
C ILE A 11 -16.40 -20.05 21.50
N ALA A 12 -16.91 -19.41 20.43
CA ALA A 12 -16.18 -18.34 19.72
C ALA A 12 -16.50 -16.90 20.19
N ALA A 13 -17.21 -16.72 21.30
CA ALA A 13 -17.73 -15.40 21.71
C ALA A 13 -16.92 -14.69 22.82
N CYS A 14 -15.73 -15.18 23.18
CA CYS A 14 -14.90 -14.60 24.25
C CYS A 14 -13.54 -14.09 23.75
N SER A 15 -13.50 -13.31 22.66
CA SER A 15 -12.38 -12.38 22.44
C SER A 15 -12.85 -10.94 22.60
N SER A 16 -12.13 -10.15 23.39
CA SER A 16 -12.38 -8.73 23.61
C SER A 16 -11.64 -7.84 22.61
N ASP A 17 -11.41 -8.35 21.40
CA ASP A 17 -10.88 -7.59 20.28
C ASP A 17 -12.04 -6.99 19.47
N ALA A 18 -11.81 -5.82 18.87
CA ALA A 18 -12.78 -5.20 17.97
C ALA A 18 -13.16 -6.17 16.83
N ASN A 19 -14.42 -6.57 16.80
CA ASN A 19 -14.94 -7.47 15.77
C ASN A 19 -14.91 -6.76 14.39
N HIS A 20 -13.89 -7.04 13.58
CA HIS A 20 -13.78 -6.54 12.19
C HIS A 20 -14.83 -7.15 11.24
N ILE A 21 -15.62 -8.12 11.71
CA ILE A 21 -16.75 -8.67 10.96
C ILE A 21 -17.89 -7.66 11.09
N GLY A 22 -17.94 -6.71 10.16
CA GLY A 22 -19.06 -5.77 10.02
C GLY A 22 -20.42 -6.49 9.89
N ASN A 23 -21.51 -5.73 9.87
CA ASN A 23 -22.88 -6.27 9.82
C ASN A 23 -22.97 -7.43 8.79
N PRO A 24 -23.36 -8.66 9.21
CA PRO A 24 -23.38 -9.84 8.35
C PRO A 24 -24.25 -9.67 7.10
N LEU A 25 -25.26 -8.79 7.15
CA LEU A 25 -26.10 -8.45 6.01
C LEU A 25 -25.39 -7.58 4.97
N LEU A 26 -24.37 -6.82 5.38
CA LEU A 26 -23.56 -5.99 4.50
C LEU A 26 -22.30 -6.72 3.98
N LEU A 27 -22.01 -7.95 4.45
CA LEU A 27 -20.83 -8.70 4.02
C LEU A 27 -20.72 -8.88 2.50
N PRO A 28 -21.79 -9.19 1.74
CA PRO A 28 -21.67 -9.29 0.28
C PRO A 28 -21.29 -7.96 -0.38
N VAL A 29 -21.83 -6.84 0.11
CA VAL A 29 -21.53 -5.49 -0.41
C VAL A 29 -20.10 -5.08 -0.01
N ASN A 30 -19.72 -5.32 1.24
CA ASN A 30 -18.38 -5.06 1.75
C ASN A 30 -17.32 -5.92 1.03
N ALA A 31 -17.64 -7.16 0.69
CA ALA A 31 -16.76 -8.03 -0.08
C ALA A 31 -16.55 -7.49 -1.51
N LEU A 32 -17.61 -7.10 -2.21
CA LEU A 32 -17.51 -6.53 -3.56
C LEU A 32 -16.68 -5.23 -3.57
N THR A 33 -16.96 -4.31 -2.64
CA THR A 33 -16.23 -3.04 -2.50
C THR A 33 -14.75 -3.27 -2.18
N SER A 34 -14.45 -4.14 -1.21
CA SER A 34 -13.08 -4.53 -0.87
C SER A 34 -12.33 -5.16 -2.05
N MET A 35 -12.99 -5.97 -2.87
CA MET A 35 -12.38 -6.57 -4.07
C MET A 35 -11.98 -5.49 -5.09
N THR A 36 -12.85 -4.52 -5.34
CA THR A 36 -12.54 -3.40 -6.25
C THR A 36 -11.41 -2.52 -5.73
N GLU A 37 -11.42 -2.15 -4.45
CA GLU A 37 -10.35 -1.34 -3.84
C GLU A 37 -9.00 -2.06 -3.88
N ASN A 38 -9.00 -3.37 -3.57
CA ASN A 38 -7.80 -4.19 -3.65
C ASN A 38 -7.27 -4.31 -5.08
N ALA A 39 -8.14 -4.38 -6.08
CA ALA A 39 -7.73 -4.42 -7.48
C ALA A 39 -7.05 -3.11 -7.91
N ILE A 40 -7.64 -1.96 -7.57
CA ILE A 40 -7.07 -0.63 -7.85
C ILE A 40 -5.72 -0.47 -7.14
N TYR A 41 -5.65 -0.83 -5.85
CA TYR A 41 -4.41 -0.78 -5.08
C TYR A 41 -3.32 -1.67 -5.69
N THR A 42 -3.65 -2.90 -6.06
CA THR A 42 -2.71 -3.86 -6.66
C THR A 42 -2.19 -3.36 -8.00
N GLN A 43 -3.08 -2.81 -8.84
CA GLN A 43 -2.69 -2.21 -10.11
C GLN A 43 -1.73 -1.04 -9.91
N ARG A 44 -2.06 -0.11 -9.01
CA ARG A 44 -1.20 1.05 -8.70
C ARG A 44 0.16 0.60 -8.18
N ARG A 45 0.18 -0.37 -7.26
CA ARG A 45 1.43 -0.96 -6.76
C ARG A 45 2.28 -1.53 -7.89
N GLY A 46 1.67 -2.27 -8.83
CA GLY A 46 2.37 -2.80 -10.00
C GLY A 46 3.01 -1.71 -10.86
N GLN A 47 2.30 -0.60 -11.09
CA GLN A 47 2.82 0.55 -11.85
C GLN A 47 4.00 1.22 -11.12
N VAL A 48 3.89 1.41 -9.81
CA VAL A 48 4.99 1.97 -8.99
C VAL A 48 6.19 1.04 -8.99
N GLU A 49 5.98 -0.27 -8.81
CA GLU A 49 7.06 -1.26 -8.85
C GLU A 49 7.79 -1.25 -10.19
N LEU A 50 7.05 -1.17 -11.30
CA LEU A 50 7.65 -1.08 -12.62
C LEU A 50 8.46 0.20 -12.77
N ALA A 51 7.89 1.37 -12.42
CA ALA A 51 8.59 2.65 -12.52
C ALA A 51 9.87 2.68 -11.68
N VAL A 52 9.80 2.21 -10.43
CA VAL A 52 10.94 2.19 -9.51
C VAL A 52 12.00 1.21 -9.96
N LYS A 53 11.65 -0.07 -10.18
CA LYS A 53 12.64 -1.11 -10.46
C LYS A 53 13.31 -0.95 -11.82
N SER A 54 12.61 -0.39 -12.82
CA SER A 54 13.18 -0.19 -14.16
C SER A 54 14.19 0.96 -14.23
N THR A 55 14.15 1.90 -13.28
CA THR A 55 14.99 3.11 -13.30
C THR A 55 15.70 3.35 -11.96
N PHE A 56 15.83 2.32 -11.13
CA PHE A 56 16.30 2.44 -9.76
C PHE A 56 17.68 3.11 -9.64
N ASP A 57 18.61 2.76 -10.53
CA ASP A 57 19.96 3.35 -10.59
C ASP A 57 19.96 4.86 -10.86
N GLN A 58 18.87 5.40 -11.44
CA GLN A 58 18.68 6.83 -11.68
C GLN A 58 17.93 7.50 -10.53
N ILE A 59 17.00 6.80 -9.88
CA ILE A 59 16.17 7.38 -8.83
C ILE A 59 16.98 7.81 -7.62
N ILE A 60 17.92 6.99 -7.15
CA ILE A 60 18.74 7.32 -5.98
C ILE A 60 19.52 8.64 -6.16
N PRO A 61 20.30 8.84 -7.25
CA PRO A 61 20.97 10.12 -7.46
C PRO A 61 19.99 11.27 -7.67
N GLU A 62 18.83 11.05 -8.30
CA GLU A 62 17.78 12.06 -8.46
C GLU A 62 17.17 12.51 -7.12
N ILE A 63 16.96 11.59 -6.18
CA ILE A 63 16.53 11.95 -4.82
C ILE A 63 17.56 12.86 -4.15
N ASN A 64 18.84 12.55 -4.30
CA ASN A 64 19.92 13.37 -3.75
C ASN A 64 20.03 14.74 -4.44
N SER A 65 19.82 14.82 -5.75
CA SER A 65 19.84 16.09 -6.50
C SER A 65 18.60 16.95 -6.33
N GLY A 66 17.58 16.47 -5.61
CA GLY A 66 16.33 17.21 -5.41
C GLY A 66 15.35 17.12 -6.58
N GLY A 67 15.50 16.09 -7.42
CA GLY A 67 14.49 15.67 -8.39
C GLY A 67 15.08 15.17 -9.70
N GLY A 68 14.21 14.62 -10.53
CA GLY A 68 14.51 14.17 -11.88
C GLY A 68 13.36 13.37 -12.49
N PRO A 69 13.49 12.99 -13.78
CA PRO A 69 12.42 12.30 -14.52
C PRO A 69 12.07 10.92 -13.93
N ALA A 70 13.03 10.15 -13.45
CA ALA A 70 12.77 8.80 -12.94
C ALA A 70 11.95 8.85 -11.64
N ILE A 71 12.38 9.64 -10.65
CA ILE A 71 11.63 9.79 -9.40
C ILE A 71 10.28 10.48 -9.63
N SER A 72 10.20 11.44 -10.56
CA SER A 72 8.93 12.11 -10.90
C SER A 72 7.92 11.13 -11.49
N THR A 73 8.36 10.23 -12.36
CA THR A 73 7.53 9.17 -12.96
C THR A 73 7.05 8.19 -11.89
N ALA A 74 7.93 7.80 -10.97
CA ALA A 74 7.55 6.91 -9.86
C ALA A 74 6.53 7.57 -8.91
N MET A 75 6.70 8.86 -8.60
CA MET A 75 5.74 9.63 -7.80
C MET A 75 4.39 9.81 -8.51
N GLU A 76 4.40 9.96 -9.83
CA GLU A 76 3.19 10.01 -10.66
C GLU A 76 2.45 8.67 -10.67
N ALA A 77 3.16 7.56 -10.89
CA ALA A 77 2.60 6.21 -10.82
C ALA A 77 2.01 5.91 -9.44
N ALA A 78 2.58 6.48 -8.38
CA ALA A 78 2.07 6.36 -7.02
C ALA A 78 0.82 7.22 -6.76
N GLY A 79 0.51 8.17 -7.63
CA GLY A 79 -0.61 9.10 -7.45
C GLY A 79 -0.31 10.27 -6.51
N ILE A 80 0.97 10.62 -6.29
CA ILE A 80 1.36 11.72 -5.40
C ILE A 80 1.07 13.07 -6.10
N PRO A 81 0.25 13.95 -5.51
CA PRO A 81 -0.05 15.27 -6.07
C PRO A 81 1.21 16.10 -6.30
N LEU A 82 1.27 16.84 -7.42
CA LEU A 82 2.45 17.63 -7.79
C LEU A 82 2.89 18.60 -6.68
N ALA A 83 1.91 19.20 -5.98
CA ALA A 83 2.15 20.13 -4.87
C ALA A 83 2.85 19.48 -3.66
N GLU A 84 2.70 18.16 -3.46
CA GLU A 84 3.30 17.45 -2.33
C GLU A 84 4.69 16.89 -2.64
N ARG A 85 5.02 16.69 -3.93
CA ARG A 85 6.26 16.04 -4.35
C ARG A 85 7.54 16.66 -3.75
N PRO A 86 7.70 17.99 -3.64
CA PRO A 86 8.88 18.58 -3.01
C PRO A 86 9.07 18.18 -1.54
N ALA A 87 7.97 18.10 -0.78
CA ALA A 87 8.00 17.68 0.61
C ALA A 87 8.34 16.18 0.71
N ARG A 88 7.73 15.33 -0.14
CA ARG A 88 8.04 13.89 -0.19
C ARG A 88 9.48 13.62 -0.57
N LEU A 89 10.03 14.40 -1.49
CA LEU A 89 11.43 14.26 -1.89
C LEU A 89 12.39 14.62 -0.76
N THR A 90 12.04 15.62 0.05
CA THR A 90 12.81 15.95 1.25
C THR A 90 12.80 14.81 2.26
N GLN A 91 11.64 14.16 2.47
CA GLN A 91 11.51 12.98 3.32
C GLN A 91 12.35 11.81 2.77
N LEU A 92 12.21 11.48 1.49
CA LEU A 92 12.97 10.40 0.84
C LEU A 92 14.49 10.61 0.96
N ARG A 93 14.96 11.85 0.82
CA ARG A 93 16.38 12.17 0.95
C ARG A 93 16.88 12.03 2.39
N GLY A 94 16.06 12.37 3.38
CA GLY A 94 16.39 12.15 4.79
C GLY A 94 16.56 10.68 5.12
N ASP A 95 15.77 9.82 4.47
CA ASP A 95 15.74 8.38 4.68
C ASP A 95 16.51 7.59 3.59
N ILE A 96 17.42 8.24 2.84
CA ILE A 96 18.05 7.64 1.65
C ILE A 96 18.74 6.30 1.92
N GLY A 97 19.31 6.12 3.12
CA GLY A 97 19.95 4.87 3.54
C GLY A 97 19.00 3.67 3.63
N LEU A 98 17.69 3.89 3.74
CA LEU A 98 16.68 2.82 3.68
C LEU A 98 16.44 2.33 2.24
N TYR A 99 16.71 3.17 1.25
CA TYR A 99 16.36 2.91 -0.14
C TYR A 99 17.54 2.44 -0.97
N ASP A 100 18.76 2.88 -0.68
CA ASP A 100 19.98 2.72 -1.48
C ASP A 100 20.18 1.33 -2.12
N ALA A 101 19.88 0.26 -1.37
CA ALA A 101 19.97 -1.13 -1.84
C ALA A 101 18.63 -1.88 -1.81
N ASN A 102 17.51 -1.17 -1.62
CA ASN A 102 16.20 -1.77 -1.42
C ASN A 102 15.10 -1.02 -2.22
N PRO A 103 14.93 -1.33 -3.52
CA PRO A 103 13.87 -0.75 -4.33
C PRO A 103 12.46 -1.09 -3.79
N GLY A 104 12.30 -2.20 -3.05
CA GLY A 104 11.03 -2.56 -2.43
C GLY A 104 10.62 -1.60 -1.33
N ALA A 105 11.57 -1.14 -0.50
CA ALA A 105 11.31 -0.14 0.53
C ALA A 105 10.86 1.20 -0.09
N LEU A 106 11.47 1.59 -1.21
CA LEU A 106 11.09 2.79 -1.93
C LEU A 106 9.68 2.69 -2.52
N VAL A 107 9.32 1.55 -3.12
CA VAL A 107 7.95 1.29 -3.59
C VAL A 107 6.95 1.45 -2.45
N THR A 108 7.22 0.86 -1.28
CA THR A 108 6.35 0.97 -0.11
C THR A 108 6.20 2.43 0.33
N ALA A 109 7.29 3.19 0.41
CA ALA A 109 7.23 4.60 0.78
C ALA A 109 6.35 5.41 -0.19
N LEU A 110 6.54 5.24 -1.49
CA LEU A 110 5.75 5.93 -2.51
C LEU A 110 4.26 5.56 -2.45
N MET A 111 3.95 4.28 -2.21
CA MET A 111 2.57 3.82 -2.06
C MET A 111 1.86 4.45 -0.85
N VAL A 112 2.59 4.71 0.23
CA VAL A 112 2.08 5.39 1.43
C VAL A 112 1.86 6.89 1.17
N TYR A 113 2.73 7.53 0.40
CA TYR A 113 2.57 8.94 0.06
C TYR A 113 1.39 9.19 -0.89
N GLY A 114 1.09 8.25 -1.79
CA GLY A 114 -0.02 8.36 -2.74
C GLY A 114 -1.38 7.85 -2.24
N SER A 115 -1.48 7.42 -0.98
CA SER A 115 -2.74 6.97 -0.38
C SER A 115 -3.48 8.06 0.41
N ASN A 116 -2.98 9.30 0.43
CA ASN A 116 -3.60 10.45 1.11
C ASN A 116 -4.14 11.46 0.10
#